data_AF-A0A1Y3UV57-F1
#
_entry.id   AF-A0A1Y3UV57-F1
#
_cell.length_a   1.000
_cell.length_b   1.000
_cell.length_c   1.000
_cell.angle_alpha   90.00
_cell.angle_beta   90.00
_cell.angle_gamma   90.00
#
_symmetry.space_group_name_H-M   'P 1'
#
loop_
_entity.id
_entity.type
_entity.pdbx_description
1 polymer ?
#
loop_
_entity_poly.entity_id
_entity_poly.type
_entity_poly.pdbx_seq_one_letter_code
_entity_poly.pdbx_strand_id
1 'polypeptide(L)'
;MKKIACIIMASICINISAEAQMSKQNIVSGVSVDNLTIDRSGKFIVVDMTLDLKGLDVDGNRAVLLTPRLTNDAHSVDLYSVGIYGRRRYYYYVRNGESMLTGKDEQSFKAAKKPNEIIYHCVIPYIDWMNGAKLSLYRSDYGCCNTILDEEEGTLGVHTETFFPELVYIRPQAERVKSRSIEGSAFIDFPVDKTVIYPKYRRNTEELGKIAATIDSVRNDSDITITSVWLKGFASPESPYSHNRELAKGRTEALKKHIQQLYQFEDGIISTDFEPEDWAGLRTYVEQSNLDHREEILALIDNDMELDAKEAKIKRTYPNEYRFLLQNCYPALRHTDYRIAYTIRTYSDVADIKRIMLEQPQKLSLNEFYLVAQEYEPGTDEFSEVFETAVRMYPHDPIANLNAANAAIRRGDLTTAERYLAKAGNSSEAIYAYGALAIRKEDYETARKYLNQAKELGLKQAELTLQELEQGRR
;
A
#
# COMPACT_ATOMS: atom_id res chain seq x y z
N MET A 1 -25.37 37.03 -43.35
CA MET A 1 -24.18 36.72 -42.53
C MET A 1 -24.57 35.65 -41.52
N LYS A 2 -23.93 34.47 -41.64
CA LYS A 2 -24.24 33.23 -40.93
C LYS A 2 -23.82 33.35 -39.46
N LYS A 3 -24.73 33.07 -38.52
CA LYS A 3 -24.37 32.75 -37.13
C LYS A 3 -24.44 31.23 -36.99
N ILE A 4 -23.26 30.60 -36.94
CA ILE A 4 -23.09 29.18 -36.66
C ILE A 4 -23.13 29.02 -35.15
N ALA A 5 -24.17 28.38 -34.63
CA ALA A 5 -24.21 27.90 -33.25
C ALA A 5 -23.69 26.45 -33.26
N CYS A 6 -22.50 26.22 -32.69
CA CYS A 6 -21.98 24.88 -32.43
C CYS A 6 -22.72 24.30 -31.23
N ILE A 7 -23.62 23.36 -31.48
CA ILE A 7 -24.21 22.50 -30.45
C ILE A 7 -23.16 21.42 -30.16
N ILE A 8 -22.56 21.48 -28.97
CA ILE A 8 -21.73 20.41 -28.42
C ILE A 8 -22.70 19.33 -27.91
N MET A 9 -22.85 18.24 -28.67
CA MET A 9 -23.47 17.02 -28.15
C MET A 9 -22.51 16.36 -27.16
N ALA A 10 -22.87 16.41 -25.88
CA ALA A 10 -22.27 15.58 -24.85
C ALA A 10 -22.79 14.15 -25.01
N SER A 11 -21.97 13.27 -25.60
CA SER A 11 -22.23 11.84 -25.62
C SER A 11 -21.95 11.27 -24.23
N ILE A 12 -23.02 11.11 -23.43
CA ILE A 12 -23.01 10.33 -22.19
C ILE A 12 -22.88 8.86 -22.62
N CYS A 13 -21.66 8.31 -22.54
CA CYS A 13 -21.45 6.87 -22.60
C CYS A 13 -22.01 6.27 -21.30
N ILE A 14 -23.28 5.88 -21.33
CA ILE A 14 -23.83 4.95 -20.35
C ILE A 14 -23.09 3.64 -20.59
N ASN A 15 -22.24 3.23 -19.65
CA ASN A 15 -21.73 1.87 -19.58
C ASN A 15 -22.94 0.97 -19.33
N ILE A 16 -23.52 0.46 -20.41
CA ILE A 16 -24.45 -0.65 -20.36
C ILE A 16 -23.56 -1.86 -20.11
N SER A 17 -23.49 -2.28 -18.85
CA SER A 17 -23.12 -3.65 -18.52
C SER A 17 -24.06 -4.52 -19.35
N ALA A 18 -23.53 -5.22 -20.35
CA ALA A 18 -24.29 -6.22 -21.07
C ALA A 18 -24.50 -7.38 -20.09
N GLU A 19 -25.49 -7.25 -19.20
CA GLU A 19 -26.15 -8.41 -18.63
C GLU A 19 -26.69 -9.19 -19.82
N ALA A 20 -26.04 -10.30 -20.15
CA ALA A 20 -26.55 -11.25 -21.10
C ALA A 20 -27.90 -11.73 -20.55
N GLN A 21 -28.97 -11.10 -21.04
CA GLN A 21 -30.33 -11.49 -20.73
C GLN A 21 -30.58 -12.84 -21.40
N MET A 22 -30.18 -13.92 -20.71
CA MET A 22 -30.47 -15.28 -21.13
C MET A 22 -31.99 -15.39 -21.27
N SER A 23 -32.46 -15.64 -22.50
CA SER A 23 -33.86 -15.94 -22.75
C SER A 23 -34.29 -17.13 -21.91
N LYS A 24 -35.48 -17.10 -21.29
CA LYS A 24 -36.14 -18.27 -20.67
C LYS A 24 -36.10 -19.47 -21.62
N GLN A 25 -35.11 -20.32 -21.48
CA GLN A 25 -35.03 -21.60 -22.16
C GLN A 25 -35.42 -22.68 -21.15
N ASN A 26 -36.24 -23.63 -21.60
CA ASN A 26 -36.46 -24.85 -20.83
C ASN A 26 -35.12 -25.59 -20.78
N ILE A 27 -34.55 -25.72 -19.58
CA ILE A 27 -33.28 -26.39 -19.35
C ILE A 27 -33.50 -27.90 -19.36
N VAL A 28 -34.59 -28.34 -18.74
CA VAL A 28 -35.14 -29.70 -18.81
C VAL A 28 -36.65 -29.59 -19.02
N SER A 29 -37.31 -30.69 -19.37
CA SER A 29 -38.74 -30.71 -19.64
C SER A 29 -39.54 -30.10 -18.49
N GLY A 30 -40.36 -29.09 -18.80
CA GLY A 30 -41.24 -28.43 -17.83
C GLY A 30 -40.56 -27.49 -16.83
N VAL A 31 -39.23 -27.30 -16.90
CA VAL A 31 -38.47 -26.43 -15.98
C VAL A 31 -37.55 -25.49 -16.75
N SER A 32 -37.68 -24.20 -16.48
CA SER A 32 -36.73 -23.17 -16.95
C SER A 32 -36.01 -22.53 -15.76
N VAL A 33 -34.83 -21.95 -16.02
CA VAL A 33 -34.00 -21.35 -14.97
C VAL A 33 -33.65 -19.92 -15.36
N ASP A 34 -33.84 -18.99 -14.43
CA ASP A 34 -33.48 -17.58 -14.53
C ASP A 34 -32.55 -17.16 -13.38
N ASN A 35 -31.89 -16.00 -13.52
CA ASN A 35 -31.07 -15.38 -12.49
C ASN A 35 -30.00 -16.31 -11.89
N LEU A 36 -29.34 -17.10 -12.73
CA LEU A 36 -28.25 -17.98 -12.31
C LEU A 36 -27.00 -17.16 -11.95
N THR A 37 -26.48 -17.34 -10.75
CA THR A 37 -25.13 -16.92 -10.35
C THR A 37 -24.38 -18.10 -9.74
N ILE A 38 -23.08 -18.18 -10.06
CA ILE A 38 -22.17 -19.18 -9.50
C ILE A 38 -20.91 -18.46 -9.06
N ASP A 39 -20.88 -18.05 -7.79
CA ASP A 39 -19.86 -17.16 -7.26
C ASP A 39 -19.03 -17.84 -6.19
N ARG A 40 -17.74 -17.55 -6.17
CA ARG A 40 -16.86 -17.94 -5.06
C ARG A 40 -16.85 -16.83 -4.02
N SER A 41 -17.25 -17.16 -2.80
CA SER A 41 -17.10 -16.29 -1.63
C SER A 41 -16.13 -16.93 -0.64
N GLY A 42 -14.87 -16.51 -0.71
CA GLY A 42 -13.79 -17.05 0.13
C GLY A 42 -13.53 -18.54 -0.10
N LYS A 43 -13.91 -19.38 0.88
CA LYS A 43 -13.74 -20.84 0.86
C LYS A 43 -14.99 -21.61 0.41
N PHE A 44 -16.02 -20.90 -0.03
CA PHE A 44 -17.29 -21.49 -0.45
C PHE A 44 -17.64 -21.08 -1.88
N ILE A 45 -18.34 -21.95 -2.58
CA ILE A 45 -19.06 -21.62 -3.81
C ILE A 45 -20.54 -21.47 -3.45
N VAL A 46 -21.14 -20.41 -3.96
CA VAL A 46 -22.55 -20.06 -3.80
C VAL A 46 -23.22 -20.20 -5.15
N VAL A 47 -24.29 -20.97 -5.19
CA VAL A 47 -25.13 -21.16 -6.38
C VAL A 47 -26.52 -20.61 -6.06
N ASP A 48 -26.88 -19.51 -6.71
CA ASP A 48 -28.21 -18.93 -6.66
C ASP A 48 -28.87 -19.05 -8.03
N MET A 49 -30.15 -19.43 -8.04
CA MET A 49 -30.95 -19.44 -9.27
C MET A 49 -32.45 -19.43 -8.96
N THR A 50 -33.27 -19.08 -9.94
CA THR A 50 -34.72 -19.20 -9.87
C THR A 50 -35.21 -20.33 -10.78
N LEU A 51 -35.80 -21.37 -10.20
CA LEU A 51 -36.42 -22.47 -10.96
C LEU A 51 -37.89 -22.14 -11.25
N ASP A 52 -38.27 -21.92 -12.50
CA ASP A 52 -39.68 -21.80 -12.92
C ASP A 52 -40.25 -23.19 -13.22
N LEU A 53 -41.21 -23.59 -12.41
CA LEU A 53 -41.88 -24.90 -12.44
C LEU A 53 -43.28 -24.85 -13.06
N LYS A 54 -43.73 -23.74 -13.66
CA LYS A 54 -45.12 -23.61 -14.17
C LYS A 54 -45.48 -24.72 -15.16
N GLY A 55 -44.53 -25.14 -15.99
CA GLY A 55 -44.70 -26.20 -16.99
C GLY A 55 -44.51 -27.62 -16.45
N LEU A 56 -44.09 -27.79 -15.19
CA LEU A 56 -43.83 -29.10 -14.61
C LEU A 56 -45.13 -29.73 -14.09
N ASP A 57 -45.53 -30.84 -14.72
CA ASP A 57 -46.62 -31.69 -14.24
C ASP A 57 -46.08 -32.99 -13.64
N VAL A 58 -46.68 -33.45 -12.54
CA VAL A 58 -46.24 -34.65 -11.82
C VAL A 58 -47.44 -35.51 -11.44
N ASP A 59 -47.54 -36.66 -12.10
CA ASP A 59 -48.55 -37.68 -11.85
C ASP A 59 -48.65 -38.06 -10.36
N GLY A 60 -49.86 -38.41 -9.92
CA GLY A 60 -50.15 -38.69 -8.51
C GLY A 60 -49.33 -39.82 -7.86
N ASN A 61 -48.77 -40.73 -8.65
CA ASN A 61 -47.93 -41.86 -8.23
C ASN A 61 -46.42 -41.65 -8.48
N ARG A 62 -46.01 -40.52 -9.05
CA ARG A 62 -44.62 -40.24 -9.41
C ARG A 62 -43.98 -39.24 -8.46
N ALA A 63 -42.66 -39.12 -8.55
CA ALA A 63 -41.90 -38.00 -8.03
C ALA A 63 -40.92 -37.53 -9.10
N VAL A 64 -40.62 -36.24 -9.15
CA VAL A 64 -39.58 -35.67 -10.00
C VAL A 64 -38.55 -35.03 -9.08
N LEU A 65 -37.28 -35.42 -9.24
CA LEU A 65 -36.16 -34.75 -8.59
C LEU A 65 -35.45 -33.85 -9.59
N LEU A 66 -35.16 -32.63 -9.15
CA LEU A 66 -34.31 -31.67 -9.86
C LEU A 66 -33.03 -31.50 -9.04
N THR A 67 -31.92 -32.02 -9.54
CA THR A 67 -30.63 -32.05 -8.84
C THR A 67 -29.61 -31.25 -9.63
N PRO A 68 -29.24 -30.04 -9.17
CA PRO A 68 -28.12 -29.32 -9.75
C PRO A 68 -26.82 -30.06 -9.42
N ARG A 69 -25.90 -30.15 -10.39
CA ARG A 69 -24.63 -30.87 -10.23
C ARG A 69 -23.51 -30.09 -10.87
N LEU A 70 -22.42 -29.92 -10.14
CA LEU A 70 -21.16 -29.42 -10.67
C LEU A 70 -20.33 -30.61 -11.17
N THR A 71 -19.77 -30.48 -12.37
CA THR A 71 -18.96 -31.52 -13.00
C THR A 71 -17.74 -30.93 -13.70
N ASN A 72 -16.64 -31.67 -13.68
CA ASN A 72 -15.58 -31.57 -14.67
C ASN A 72 -15.24 -32.98 -15.21
N ASP A 73 -14.18 -33.11 -16.00
CA ASP A 73 -13.83 -34.39 -16.65
C ASP A 73 -13.57 -35.56 -15.67
N ALA A 74 -13.23 -35.29 -14.41
CA ALA A 74 -12.84 -36.30 -13.43
C ALA A 74 -13.67 -36.32 -12.15
N HIS A 75 -14.38 -35.24 -11.83
CA HIS A 75 -15.07 -35.04 -10.55
C HIS A 75 -16.50 -34.57 -10.76
N SER A 76 -17.37 -34.95 -9.84
CA SER A 76 -18.74 -34.45 -9.78
C SER A 76 -19.18 -34.27 -8.32
N VAL A 77 -20.05 -33.30 -8.09
CA VAL A 77 -20.75 -33.14 -6.82
C VAL A 77 -22.20 -32.74 -7.06
N ASP A 78 -23.12 -33.50 -6.46
CA ASP A 78 -24.53 -33.16 -6.41
C ASP A 78 -24.79 -32.07 -5.37
N LEU A 79 -25.52 -31.04 -5.77
CA LEU A 79 -26.07 -30.04 -4.87
C LEU A 79 -27.42 -30.52 -4.33
N TYR A 80 -27.98 -29.79 -3.35
CA TYR A 80 -29.26 -30.16 -2.75
C TYR A 80 -30.38 -30.24 -3.79
N SER A 81 -31.09 -31.37 -3.82
CA SER A 81 -32.17 -31.62 -4.77
C SER A 81 -33.46 -30.91 -4.38
N VAL A 82 -34.24 -30.55 -5.40
CA VAL A 82 -35.63 -30.09 -5.25
C VAL A 82 -36.56 -31.21 -5.71
N GLY A 83 -37.38 -31.74 -4.80
CA GLY A 83 -38.26 -32.87 -5.08
C GLY A 83 -39.73 -32.49 -5.18
N ILE A 84 -40.38 -32.85 -6.28
CA ILE A 84 -41.82 -32.63 -6.52
C ILE A 84 -42.55 -33.96 -6.53
N TYR A 85 -43.44 -34.17 -5.57
CA TYR A 85 -44.08 -35.46 -5.32
C TYR A 85 -45.57 -35.45 -5.66
N GLY A 86 -46.00 -36.40 -6.48
CA GLY A 86 -47.40 -36.74 -6.68
C GLY A 86 -48.10 -37.07 -5.36
N ARG A 87 -49.42 -36.87 -5.29
CA ARG A 87 -50.19 -36.97 -4.04
C ARG A 87 -49.96 -38.27 -3.26
N ARG A 88 -50.01 -39.43 -3.92
CA ARG A 88 -49.84 -40.73 -3.26
C ARG A 88 -48.39 -40.95 -2.87
N ARG A 89 -47.46 -40.54 -3.73
CA ARG A 89 -46.01 -40.64 -3.46
C ARG A 89 -45.58 -39.79 -2.27
N TYR A 90 -46.07 -38.55 -2.17
CA TYR A 90 -45.82 -37.68 -1.04
C TYR A 90 -46.25 -38.30 0.31
N TYR A 91 -47.48 -38.83 0.37
CA TYR A 91 -47.97 -39.45 1.62
C TYR A 91 -47.31 -40.79 1.95
N TYR A 92 -46.71 -41.48 0.98
CA TYR A 92 -45.92 -42.67 1.25
C TYR A 92 -44.72 -42.33 2.14
N TYR A 93 -43.89 -41.35 1.74
CA TYR A 93 -42.72 -40.93 2.53
C TYR A 93 -43.12 -40.33 3.88
N VAL A 94 -44.10 -39.42 3.89
CA VAL A 94 -44.56 -38.78 5.14
C VAL A 94 -45.09 -39.79 6.17
N ARG A 95 -45.76 -40.86 5.72
CA ARG A 95 -46.34 -41.86 6.65
C ARG A 95 -45.33 -42.87 7.16
N ASN A 96 -44.32 -43.18 6.35
CA ASN A 96 -43.30 -44.16 6.73
C ASN A 96 -42.20 -43.56 7.61
N GLY A 97 -42.25 -42.25 7.90
CA GLY A 97 -41.22 -41.56 8.68
C GLY A 97 -39.87 -41.52 7.97
N GLU A 98 -39.85 -41.81 6.67
CA GLU A 98 -38.66 -41.72 5.84
C GLU A 98 -38.45 -40.25 5.45
N SER A 99 -37.19 -39.85 5.39
CA SER A 99 -36.82 -38.67 4.61
C SER A 99 -37.29 -38.87 3.15
N MET A 100 -37.47 -37.76 2.43
CA MET A 100 -37.76 -37.81 1.00
C MET A 100 -36.61 -38.48 0.22
N LEU A 101 -36.74 -38.68 -1.10
CA LEU A 101 -35.85 -39.55 -1.89
C LEU A 101 -34.35 -39.30 -1.66
N THR A 102 -33.92 -38.06 -1.48
CA THR A 102 -32.50 -37.68 -1.32
C THR A 102 -32.12 -37.28 0.10
N GLY A 103 -33.01 -37.48 1.07
CA GLY A 103 -32.71 -37.27 2.48
C GLY A 103 -33.24 -35.96 3.05
N LYS A 104 -32.60 -35.51 4.14
CA LYS A 104 -33.08 -34.39 4.98
C LYS A 104 -32.83 -33.00 4.37
N ASP A 105 -31.84 -32.90 3.48
CA ASP A 105 -31.43 -31.64 2.87
C ASP A 105 -32.16 -31.40 1.53
N GLU A 106 -33.08 -32.31 1.15
CA GLU A 106 -33.96 -32.16 -0.01
C GLU A 106 -35.03 -31.08 0.25
N GLN A 107 -35.19 -30.17 -0.70
CA GLN A 107 -36.32 -29.25 -0.70
C GLN A 107 -37.54 -29.89 -1.38
N SER A 108 -38.49 -30.39 -0.61
CA SER A 108 -39.58 -31.22 -1.15
C SER A 108 -40.95 -30.54 -1.11
N PHE A 109 -41.70 -30.67 -2.22
CA PHE A 109 -43.07 -30.15 -2.36
C PHE A 109 -44.02 -31.24 -2.84
N LYS A 110 -45.26 -31.18 -2.36
CA LYS A 110 -46.36 -31.93 -2.98
C LYS A 110 -46.77 -31.24 -4.27
N ALA A 111 -46.91 -31.97 -5.37
CA ALA A 111 -47.19 -31.44 -6.71
C ALA A 111 -48.36 -30.44 -6.76
N ALA A 112 -49.47 -30.75 -6.09
CA ALA A 112 -50.65 -29.86 -6.03
C ALA A 112 -50.46 -28.57 -5.20
N LYS A 113 -49.33 -28.43 -4.51
CA LYS A 113 -48.98 -27.29 -3.66
C LYS A 113 -47.59 -26.72 -3.99
N LYS A 114 -46.96 -27.16 -5.09
CA LYS A 114 -45.65 -26.64 -5.48
C LYS A 114 -45.80 -25.16 -5.85
N PRO A 115 -44.86 -24.30 -5.46
CA PRO A 115 -44.83 -22.94 -5.96
C PRO A 115 -44.57 -22.94 -7.47
N ASN A 116 -44.98 -21.87 -8.15
CA ASN A 116 -44.67 -21.68 -9.56
C ASN A 116 -43.18 -21.43 -9.79
N GLU A 117 -42.51 -20.79 -8.83
CA GLU A 117 -41.09 -20.45 -8.87
C GLU A 117 -40.45 -20.83 -7.54
N ILE A 118 -39.23 -21.36 -7.58
CA ILE A 118 -38.42 -21.66 -6.40
C ILE A 118 -37.14 -20.83 -6.48
N ILE A 119 -36.90 -20.05 -5.43
CA ILE A 119 -35.60 -19.40 -5.22
C ILE A 119 -34.68 -20.46 -4.63
N TYR A 120 -33.71 -20.89 -5.41
CA TYR A 120 -32.72 -21.89 -5.04
C TYR A 120 -31.45 -21.19 -4.54
N HIS A 121 -30.94 -21.65 -3.41
CA HIS A 121 -29.70 -21.17 -2.81
C HIS A 121 -28.93 -22.37 -2.26
N CYS A 122 -27.67 -22.51 -2.64
CA CYS A 122 -26.80 -23.57 -2.15
C CYS A 122 -25.40 -23.01 -1.87
N VAL A 123 -24.82 -23.40 -0.74
CA VAL A 123 -23.45 -23.03 -0.34
C VAL A 123 -22.70 -24.31 -0.02
N ILE A 124 -21.62 -24.58 -0.74
CA ILE A 124 -20.75 -25.74 -0.49
C ILE A 124 -19.28 -25.31 -0.39
N PRO A 125 -18.42 -26.08 0.30
CA PRO A 125 -16.99 -25.82 0.32
C PRO A 125 -16.40 -25.84 -1.10
N TYR A 126 -15.59 -24.84 -1.40
CA TYR A 126 -14.87 -24.75 -2.66
C TYR A 126 -13.66 -25.69 -2.66
N ILE A 127 -13.43 -26.35 -3.80
CA ILE A 127 -12.26 -27.18 -4.09
C ILE A 127 -11.78 -26.90 -5.51
N ASP A 128 -10.47 -26.94 -5.74
CA ASP A 128 -9.81 -26.38 -6.94
C ASP A 128 -10.39 -26.88 -8.27
N TRP A 129 -10.87 -28.13 -8.31
CA TRP A 129 -11.44 -28.72 -9.52
C TRP A 129 -12.74 -28.02 -9.98
N MET A 130 -13.40 -27.27 -9.09
CA MET A 130 -14.62 -26.52 -9.36
C MET A 130 -14.37 -25.29 -10.25
N ASN A 131 -13.14 -24.78 -10.36
CA ASN A 131 -12.83 -23.74 -11.33
C ASN A 131 -12.89 -24.33 -12.76
N GLY A 132 -13.71 -23.76 -13.61
CA GLY A 132 -14.06 -24.31 -14.92
C GLY A 132 -15.12 -25.40 -14.88
N ALA A 133 -15.71 -25.72 -13.71
CA ALA A 133 -16.74 -26.74 -13.62
C ALA A 133 -18.04 -26.29 -14.30
N LYS A 134 -18.65 -27.23 -15.02
CA LYS A 134 -19.97 -27.08 -15.61
C LYS A 134 -21.04 -27.34 -14.55
N LEU A 135 -22.01 -26.44 -14.42
CA LEU A 135 -23.24 -26.67 -13.68
C LEU A 135 -24.31 -27.19 -14.65
N SER A 136 -24.90 -28.34 -14.33
CA SER A 136 -26.04 -28.92 -15.04
C SER A 136 -27.20 -29.12 -14.07
N LEU A 137 -28.43 -29.09 -14.59
CA LEU A 137 -29.64 -29.52 -13.89
C LEU A 137 -30.00 -30.93 -14.35
N TYR A 138 -29.99 -31.89 -13.44
CA TYR A 138 -30.44 -33.26 -13.68
C TYR A 138 -31.89 -33.41 -13.23
N ARG A 139 -32.75 -33.89 -14.13
CA ARG A 139 -34.11 -34.30 -13.82
C ARG A 139 -34.17 -35.81 -13.77
N SER A 140 -34.69 -36.37 -12.69
CA SER A 140 -34.95 -37.81 -12.58
C SER A 140 -36.40 -38.05 -12.16
N ASP A 141 -37.13 -38.81 -12.98
CA ASP A 141 -38.53 -39.16 -12.75
C ASP A 141 -38.61 -40.53 -12.08
N TYR A 142 -39.23 -40.59 -10.90
CA TYR A 142 -39.36 -41.81 -10.11
C TYR A 142 -40.78 -42.36 -10.13
N GLY A 143 -40.87 -43.66 -10.32
CA GLY A 143 -42.08 -44.47 -10.16
C GLY A 143 -42.23 -45.05 -8.75
N CYS A 144 -43.02 -46.13 -8.66
CA CYS A 144 -43.10 -46.95 -7.46
C CYS A 144 -41.75 -47.63 -7.16
N CYS A 145 -41.49 -47.94 -5.88
CA CYS A 145 -40.29 -48.66 -5.44
C CYS A 145 -38.94 -48.00 -5.81
N ASN A 146 -38.91 -46.67 -5.93
CA ASN A 146 -37.72 -45.88 -6.27
C ASN A 146 -37.12 -46.22 -7.64
N THR A 147 -37.91 -46.79 -8.55
CA THR A 147 -37.47 -47.05 -9.93
C THR A 147 -37.43 -45.75 -10.72
N ILE A 148 -36.28 -45.48 -11.35
CA ILE A 148 -36.12 -44.38 -12.30
C ILE A 148 -36.87 -44.75 -13.59
N LEU A 149 -37.75 -43.84 -14.04
CA LEU A 149 -38.59 -43.98 -15.22
C LEU A 149 -38.03 -43.20 -16.40
N ASP A 150 -37.43 -42.03 -16.13
CA ASP A 150 -36.86 -41.14 -17.13
C ASP A 150 -35.79 -40.24 -16.50
N GLU A 151 -34.82 -39.82 -17.31
CA GLU A 151 -33.75 -38.90 -16.89
C GLU A 151 -33.42 -37.91 -18.00
N GLU A 152 -33.26 -36.64 -17.62
CA GLU A 152 -32.85 -35.57 -18.52
C GLU A 152 -31.73 -34.74 -17.87
N GLU A 153 -30.81 -34.24 -18.69
CA GLU A 153 -29.77 -33.29 -18.26
C GLU A 153 -29.86 -32.02 -19.12
N GLY A 154 -29.89 -30.87 -18.47
CA GLY A 154 -29.73 -29.56 -19.12
C GLY A 154 -28.53 -28.81 -18.56
N THR A 155 -27.67 -28.28 -19.43
CA THR A 155 -26.53 -27.45 -19.00
C THR A 155 -27.02 -26.05 -18.62
N LEU A 156 -26.64 -25.59 -17.42
CA LEU A 156 -26.99 -24.27 -16.89
C LEU A 156 -25.92 -23.21 -17.21
N GLY A 157 -24.65 -23.57 -16.99
CA GLY A 157 -23.52 -22.65 -17.18
C GLY A 157 -22.20 -23.25 -16.74
N VAL A 158 -21.14 -22.43 -16.78
CA VAL A 158 -19.80 -22.81 -16.32
C VAL A 158 -19.34 -21.80 -15.29
N HIS A 159 -18.81 -22.26 -14.16
CA HIS A 159 -18.12 -21.40 -13.20
C HIS A 159 -16.68 -21.20 -13.66
N THR A 160 -16.30 -19.96 -13.97
CA THR A 160 -14.90 -19.60 -14.24
C THR A 160 -14.51 -18.46 -13.33
N GLU A 161 -13.46 -18.65 -12.53
CA GLU A 161 -12.91 -17.55 -11.75
C GLU A 161 -12.26 -16.53 -12.67
N THR A 162 -12.47 -15.25 -12.41
CA THR A 162 -11.65 -14.19 -13.01
C THR A 162 -10.20 -14.42 -12.59
N PHE A 163 -9.30 -14.52 -13.56
CA PHE A 163 -7.90 -14.80 -13.25
C PHE A 163 -7.30 -13.67 -12.40
N PHE A 164 -6.72 -14.04 -11.27
CA PHE A 164 -5.98 -13.12 -10.40
C PHE A 164 -4.55 -13.64 -10.23
N PRO A 165 -3.53 -12.89 -10.69
CA PRO A 165 -2.14 -13.31 -10.54
C PRO A 165 -1.71 -13.28 -9.08
N GLU A 166 -1.00 -14.30 -8.62
CA GLU A 166 -0.43 -14.31 -7.27
C GLU A 166 0.58 -13.17 -7.09
N LEU A 167 0.35 -12.31 -6.10
CA LEU A 167 1.21 -11.14 -5.88
C LEU A 167 2.43 -11.50 -5.05
N VAL A 168 3.61 -11.02 -5.47
CA VAL A 168 4.89 -11.30 -4.82
C VAL A 168 5.29 -10.14 -3.91
N TYR A 169 5.14 -10.33 -2.60
CA TYR A 169 5.60 -9.37 -1.59
C TYR A 169 7.04 -9.66 -1.18
N ILE A 170 7.89 -8.63 -1.14
CA ILE A 170 9.28 -8.75 -0.68
C ILE A 170 9.33 -8.51 0.82
N ARG A 171 9.93 -9.45 1.56
CA ARG A 171 10.34 -9.21 2.94
C ARG A 171 11.59 -8.31 2.95
N PRO A 172 11.52 -7.09 3.49
CA PRO A 172 12.69 -6.21 3.59
C PRO A 172 13.78 -6.85 4.45
N GLN A 173 15.04 -6.57 4.14
CA GLN A 173 16.15 -7.00 4.99
C GLN A 173 16.03 -6.30 6.36
N ALA A 174 16.16 -7.09 7.44
CA ALA A 174 16.12 -6.53 8.79
C ALA A 174 17.31 -5.58 9.02
N GLU A 175 17.01 -4.36 9.48
CA GLU A 175 18.02 -3.42 9.95
C GLU A 175 18.75 -4.04 11.16
N ARG A 176 20.09 -4.12 11.12
CA ARG A 176 20.87 -4.57 12.29
C ARG A 176 20.75 -3.59 13.46
N VAL A 177 20.70 -2.29 13.14
CA VAL A 177 20.54 -1.17 14.06
C VAL A 177 19.71 -0.11 13.36
N LYS A 178 18.60 0.32 13.97
CA LYS A 178 17.76 1.40 13.44
C LYS A 178 18.33 2.76 13.82
N SER A 179 19.33 3.21 13.07
CA SER A 179 19.98 4.51 13.27
C SER A 179 19.21 5.62 12.56
N ARG A 180 18.99 6.74 13.26
CA ARG A 180 18.33 7.95 12.74
C ARG A 180 19.07 9.19 13.24
N SER A 181 18.77 10.35 12.66
CA SER A 181 19.29 11.63 13.14
C SER A 181 18.27 12.76 12.98
N ILE A 182 18.38 13.75 13.86
CA ILE A 182 17.69 15.04 13.73
C ILE A 182 18.75 16.13 13.65
N GLU A 183 18.55 17.07 12.73
CA GLU A 183 19.46 18.17 12.44
C GLU A 183 18.76 19.52 12.61
N GLY A 184 19.54 20.54 12.91
CA GLY A 184 19.05 21.90 12.98
C GLY A 184 20.18 22.91 13.21
N SER A 185 19.82 24.19 13.28
CA SER A 185 20.75 25.28 13.50
C SER A 185 20.25 26.17 14.64
N ALA A 186 21.17 26.76 15.38
CA ALA A 186 20.88 27.72 16.44
C ALA A 186 21.73 28.98 16.30
N PHE A 187 21.13 30.14 16.52
CA PHE A 187 21.75 31.45 16.31
C PHE A 187 22.11 32.11 17.64
N ILE A 188 23.05 31.49 18.36
CA ILE A 188 23.45 31.93 19.70
C ILE A 188 24.17 33.29 19.62
N ASP A 189 23.60 34.30 20.25
CA ASP A 189 24.15 35.63 20.39
C ASP A 189 25.27 35.65 21.46
N PHE A 190 26.40 36.23 21.11
CA PHE A 190 27.50 36.50 22.03
C PHE A 190 27.75 38.01 22.14
N PRO A 191 28.16 38.54 23.31
CA PRO A 191 28.74 39.87 23.35
C PRO A 191 29.95 39.97 22.42
N VAL A 192 30.23 41.19 21.96
CA VAL A 192 31.35 41.46 21.05
C VAL A 192 32.64 40.90 21.63
N ASP A 193 33.38 40.15 20.81
CA ASP A 193 34.67 39.55 21.18
C ASP A 193 34.61 38.67 22.46
N LYS A 194 33.48 37.96 22.64
CA LYS A 194 33.30 36.96 23.71
C LYS A 194 32.84 35.61 23.16
N THR A 195 33.20 34.57 23.91
CA THR A 195 32.82 33.17 23.69
C THR A 195 31.91 32.62 24.78
N VAL A 196 31.63 33.41 25.83
CA VAL A 196 30.77 32.98 26.95
C VAL A 196 29.30 33.10 26.57
N ILE A 197 28.54 32.02 26.78
CA ILE A 197 27.08 32.01 26.60
C ILE A 197 26.41 32.66 27.81
N TYR A 198 25.56 33.65 27.53
CA TYR A 198 24.64 34.24 28.49
C TYR A 198 23.21 33.85 28.10
N PRO A 199 22.54 32.93 28.83
CA PRO A 199 21.24 32.39 28.41
C PRO A 199 20.13 33.42 28.21
N LYS A 200 20.17 34.54 28.94
CA LYS A 200 19.20 35.65 28.84
C LYS A 200 19.65 36.80 27.93
N TYR A 201 20.82 36.67 27.29
CA TYR A 201 21.30 37.71 26.37
C TYR A 201 20.54 37.60 25.05
N ARG A 202 19.83 38.67 24.70
CA ARG A 202 19.03 38.76 23.46
C ARG A 202 18.10 37.56 23.31
N ARG A 203 18.22 36.79 22.22
CA ARG A 203 17.34 35.66 21.89
C ARG A 203 17.88 34.30 22.34
N ASN A 204 18.96 34.27 23.13
CA ASN A 204 19.59 33.02 23.53
C ASN A 204 18.66 32.06 24.27
N THR A 205 17.66 32.56 25.01
CA THR A 205 16.70 31.68 25.69
C THR A 205 15.90 30.85 24.69
N GLU A 206 15.50 31.45 23.57
CA GLU A 206 14.78 30.76 22.50
C GLU A 206 15.71 29.81 21.75
N GLU A 207 16.90 30.28 21.34
CA GLU A 207 17.84 29.49 20.54
C GLU A 207 18.43 28.28 21.30
N LEU A 208 18.74 28.45 22.59
CA LEU A 208 19.13 27.33 23.45
C LEU A 208 17.95 26.38 23.69
N GLY A 209 16.73 26.93 23.81
CA GLY A 209 15.49 26.17 23.92
C GLY A 209 15.24 25.27 22.71
N LYS A 210 15.58 25.71 21.49
CA LYS A 210 15.48 24.90 20.27
C LYS A 210 16.34 23.63 20.36
N ILE A 211 17.61 23.78 20.74
CA ILE A 211 18.53 22.64 20.88
C ILE A 211 18.05 21.69 21.98
N ALA A 212 17.67 22.25 23.13
CA ALA A 212 17.15 21.48 24.27
C ALA A 212 15.89 20.69 23.87
N ALA A 213 14.93 21.33 23.20
CA ALA A 213 13.72 20.67 22.73
C ALA A 213 14.02 19.53 21.74
N THR A 214 15.00 19.68 20.85
CA THR A 214 15.40 18.60 19.95
C THR A 214 16.02 17.43 20.72
N ILE A 215 16.89 17.68 21.69
CA ILE A 215 17.45 16.61 22.56
C ILE A 215 16.33 15.93 23.35
N ASP A 216 15.42 16.69 23.95
CA ASP A 216 14.33 16.18 24.78
C ASP A 216 13.31 15.36 23.99
N SER A 217 13.12 15.68 22.70
CA SER A 217 12.20 14.94 21.82
C SER A 217 12.61 13.48 21.58
N VAL A 218 13.89 13.16 21.78
CA VAL A 218 14.42 11.79 21.64
C VAL A 218 14.89 11.18 22.95
N ARG A 219 15.39 11.99 23.90
CA ARG A 219 15.94 11.49 25.17
C ARG A 219 14.88 10.96 26.13
N ASN A 220 13.66 11.49 26.06
CA ASN A 220 12.57 11.09 26.95
C ASN A 220 11.88 9.78 26.51
N ASP A 221 12.32 9.21 25.38
CA ASP A 221 11.77 8.00 24.82
C ASP A 221 12.60 6.78 25.24
N SER A 222 11.99 5.83 25.95
CA SER A 222 12.67 4.63 26.44
C SER A 222 13.14 3.68 25.35
N ASP A 223 12.62 3.82 24.12
CA ASP A 223 13.02 3.01 22.98
C ASP A 223 14.25 3.58 22.25
N ILE A 224 14.72 4.77 22.65
CA ILE A 224 15.75 5.52 21.95
C ILE A 224 17.00 5.68 22.80
N THR A 225 18.16 5.47 22.16
CA THR A 225 19.48 5.76 22.73
C THR A 225 20.21 6.78 21.87
N ILE A 226 20.51 7.95 22.42
CA ILE A 226 21.36 8.95 21.75
C ILE A 226 22.78 8.39 21.66
N THR A 227 23.32 8.32 20.43
CA THR A 227 24.66 7.81 20.16
C THR A 227 25.67 8.90 19.84
N SER A 228 25.21 10.07 19.37
CA SER A 228 26.09 11.21 19.12
C SER A 228 25.33 12.53 19.12
N VAL A 229 25.96 13.57 19.66
CA VAL A 229 25.55 14.97 19.49
C VAL A 229 26.73 15.69 18.86
N TRP A 230 26.61 16.05 17.59
CA TRP A 230 27.62 16.79 16.86
C TRP A 230 27.21 18.27 16.78
N LEU A 231 28.16 19.17 17.01
CA LEU A 231 27.97 20.63 16.96
C LEU A 231 29.02 21.23 16.04
N LYS A 232 28.65 22.11 15.12
CA LYS A 232 29.60 22.88 14.30
C LYS A 232 29.25 24.36 14.32
N GLY A 233 30.13 25.17 14.90
CA GLY A 233 29.93 26.63 14.94
C GLY A 233 30.59 27.34 13.78
N PHE A 234 29.95 28.43 13.35
CA PHE A 234 30.33 29.25 12.21
C PHE A 234 30.54 30.71 12.65
N ALA A 235 31.44 31.40 11.95
CA ALA A 235 31.55 32.85 12.04
C ALA A 235 31.44 33.51 10.66
N SER A 236 31.13 34.81 10.65
CA SER A 236 31.03 35.62 9.45
C SER A 236 32.42 36.14 9.02
N PRO A 237 32.70 36.29 7.72
CA PRO A 237 33.95 36.86 7.22
C PRO A 237 33.96 38.39 7.39
N GLU A 238 34.24 38.87 8.60
CA GLU A 238 34.21 40.31 8.94
C GLU A 238 35.40 40.79 9.80
N SER A 239 36.37 39.91 10.00
CA SER A 239 37.52 40.06 10.90
C SER A 239 38.62 39.11 10.44
N PRO A 240 39.88 39.29 10.87
CA PRO A 240 40.95 38.40 10.46
C PRO A 240 40.60 36.92 10.69
N TYR A 241 40.91 36.07 9.72
CA TYR A 241 40.58 34.65 9.75
C TYR A 241 40.99 33.94 11.04
N SER A 242 42.17 34.27 11.57
CA SER A 242 42.67 33.73 12.84
C SER A 242 41.78 34.09 14.03
N HIS A 243 41.19 35.29 14.03
CA HIS A 243 40.25 35.72 15.05
C HIS A 243 38.90 35.01 14.93
N ASN A 244 38.38 34.89 13.70
CA ASN A 244 37.14 34.17 13.45
C ASN A 244 37.27 32.68 13.83
N ARG A 245 38.43 32.07 13.60
CA ARG A 245 38.76 30.72 14.06
C ARG A 245 38.64 30.57 15.57
N GLU A 246 39.25 31.47 16.35
CA GLU A 246 39.17 31.41 17.81
C GLU A 246 37.73 31.63 18.31
N LEU A 247 36.97 32.54 17.69
CA LEU A 247 35.58 32.77 18.05
C LEU A 247 34.69 31.57 17.72
N ALA A 248 34.77 31.02 16.50
CA ALA A 248 33.96 29.87 16.09
C ALA A 248 34.23 28.65 16.98
N LYS A 249 35.51 28.34 17.21
CA LYS A 249 35.93 27.25 18.10
C LYS A 249 35.45 27.48 19.55
N GLY A 250 35.79 28.62 20.13
CA GLY A 250 35.48 28.92 21.53
C GLY A 250 33.98 29.00 21.81
N ARG A 251 33.17 29.51 20.88
CA ARG A 251 31.71 29.57 20.99
C ARG A 251 31.08 28.17 20.93
N THR A 252 31.58 27.31 20.03
CA THR A 252 31.12 25.91 19.94
C THR A 252 31.47 25.14 21.21
N GLU A 253 32.67 25.32 21.75
CA GLU A 253 33.09 24.73 23.03
C GLU A 253 32.25 25.22 24.21
N ALA A 254 31.86 26.50 24.23
CA ALA A 254 30.96 27.04 25.24
C ALA A 254 29.56 26.43 25.15
N LEU A 255 29.04 26.20 23.94
CA LEU A 255 27.77 25.52 23.74
C LEU A 255 27.82 24.06 24.19
N LYS A 256 28.90 23.33 23.85
CA LYS A 256 29.13 21.97 24.37
C LYS A 256 29.05 21.94 25.89
N LYS A 257 29.77 22.85 26.57
CA LYS A 257 29.74 22.95 28.04
C LYS A 257 28.35 23.25 28.58
N HIS A 258 27.61 24.13 27.91
CA HIS A 258 26.24 24.45 28.30
C HIS A 258 25.32 23.21 28.21
N ILE A 259 25.40 22.46 27.12
CA ILE A 259 24.62 21.22 26.94
C ILE A 259 25.02 20.18 28.00
N GLN A 260 26.31 20.02 28.30
CA GLN A 260 26.81 19.11 29.34
C GLN A 260 26.33 19.46 30.76
N GLN A 261 25.98 20.72 31.02
CA GLN A 261 25.41 21.13 32.31
C GLN A 261 23.93 20.75 32.43
N LEU A 262 23.20 20.73 31.32
CA LEU A 262 21.78 20.37 31.27
C LEU A 262 21.59 18.85 31.18
N TYR A 263 22.49 18.17 30.46
CA TYR A 263 22.38 16.77 30.13
C TYR A 263 23.65 16.03 30.50
N GLN A 264 23.49 14.99 31.31
CA GLN A 264 24.55 14.03 31.56
C GLN A 264 24.60 13.04 30.39
N PHE A 265 25.66 13.16 29.60
CA PHE A 265 26.03 12.22 28.54
C PHE A 265 27.34 11.53 28.90
N GLU A 266 27.54 10.32 28.39
CA GLU A 266 28.83 9.64 28.46
C GLU A 266 29.92 10.42 27.70
N ASP A 267 31.17 10.21 28.11
CA ASP A 267 32.32 10.82 27.44
C ASP A 267 32.36 10.40 25.96
N GLY A 268 32.58 11.37 25.08
CA GLY A 268 32.65 11.15 23.63
C GLY A 268 31.33 11.25 22.87
N ILE A 269 30.18 11.31 23.55
CA ILE A 269 28.87 11.51 22.88
C ILE A 269 28.80 12.89 22.20
N ILE A 270 29.26 13.95 22.89
CA ILE A 270 29.28 15.30 22.32
C ILE A 270 30.61 15.58 21.63
N SER A 271 30.55 15.80 20.31
CA SER A 271 31.67 16.20 19.46
C SER A 271 31.45 17.60 18.90
N THR A 272 32.54 18.31 18.62
CA THR A 272 32.53 19.70 18.14
C THR A 272 33.43 19.86 16.94
N ASP A 273 32.96 20.63 15.97
CA ASP A 273 33.71 21.12 14.83
C ASP A 273 33.52 22.64 14.70
N PHE A 274 34.28 23.31 13.83
CA PHE A 274 34.10 24.74 13.60
C PHE A 274 34.48 25.12 12.16
N GLU A 275 33.76 26.08 11.61
CA GLU A 275 34.12 26.79 10.39
C GLU A 275 34.48 28.23 10.76
N PRO A 276 35.74 28.67 10.57
CA PRO A 276 36.11 30.04 10.85
C PRO A 276 35.27 31.04 10.06
N GLU A 277 34.96 30.78 8.79
CA GLU A 277 34.20 31.71 7.96
C GLU A 277 33.20 30.98 7.07
N ASP A 278 31.91 31.26 7.24
CA ASP A 278 30.82 30.65 6.47
C ASP A 278 30.69 31.26 5.06
N TRP A 279 31.69 31.02 4.23
CA TRP A 279 31.70 31.45 2.83
C TRP A 279 30.60 30.76 2.01
N ALA A 280 30.24 29.52 2.35
CA ALA A 280 29.15 28.80 1.69
C ALA A 280 27.79 29.47 1.98
N GLY A 281 27.51 29.78 3.24
CA GLY A 281 26.32 30.53 3.65
C GLY A 281 26.27 31.93 3.04
N LEU A 282 27.42 32.64 2.99
CA LEU A 282 27.51 33.92 2.31
C LEU A 282 27.16 33.81 0.82
N ARG A 283 27.72 32.79 0.13
CA ARG A 283 27.43 32.53 -1.28
C ARG A 283 25.93 32.34 -1.52
N THR A 284 25.30 31.44 -0.76
CA THR A 284 23.85 31.16 -0.87
C THR A 284 23.00 32.41 -0.63
N TYR A 285 23.36 33.22 0.37
CA TYR A 285 22.65 34.48 0.64
C TYR A 285 22.77 35.46 -0.54
N VAL A 286 23.99 35.66 -1.06
CA VAL A 286 24.23 36.59 -2.17
C VAL A 286 23.50 36.13 -3.43
N GLU A 287 23.51 34.83 -3.75
CA GLU A 287 22.81 34.24 -4.89
C GLU A 287 21.30 34.53 -4.88
N GLN A 288 20.70 34.56 -3.70
CA GLN A 288 19.27 34.84 -3.50
C GLN A 288 18.95 36.34 -3.32
N SER A 289 19.96 37.20 -3.31
CA SER A 289 19.80 38.63 -3.05
C SER A 289 19.56 39.46 -4.32
N ASN A 290 19.15 40.71 -4.11
CA ASN A 290 19.01 41.73 -5.15
C ASN A 290 20.12 42.79 -5.06
N LEU A 291 21.34 42.39 -4.70
CA LEU A 291 22.49 43.31 -4.67
C LEU A 291 22.83 43.81 -6.08
N ASP A 292 23.20 45.09 -6.19
CA ASP A 292 23.51 45.72 -7.48
C ASP A 292 24.67 45.02 -8.20
N HIS A 293 25.72 44.64 -7.44
CA HIS A 293 26.91 43.95 -7.94
C HIS A 293 26.94 42.46 -7.53
N ARG A 294 25.78 41.78 -7.59
CA ARG A 294 25.64 40.39 -7.12
C ARG A 294 26.62 39.44 -7.80
N GLU A 295 26.67 39.44 -9.14
CA GLU A 295 27.47 38.49 -9.91
C GLU A 295 28.97 38.68 -9.67
N GLU A 296 29.42 39.92 -9.54
CA GLU A 296 30.82 40.23 -9.25
C GLU A 296 31.22 39.84 -7.83
N ILE A 297 30.32 40.02 -6.86
CA ILE A 297 30.54 39.56 -5.49
C ILE A 297 30.57 38.02 -5.44
N LEU A 298 29.68 37.33 -6.15
CA LEU A 298 29.73 35.86 -6.29
C LEU A 298 31.04 35.39 -6.91
N ALA A 299 31.50 36.05 -7.97
CA ALA A 299 32.78 35.72 -8.61
C ALA A 299 33.98 35.89 -7.67
N LEU A 300 33.93 36.87 -6.74
CA LEU A 300 34.95 37.02 -5.69
C LEU A 300 34.85 35.93 -4.61
N ILE A 301 33.62 35.54 -4.24
CA ILE A 301 33.37 34.46 -3.27
C ILE A 301 33.91 33.13 -3.81
N ASP A 302 33.62 32.81 -5.08
CA ASP A 302 33.97 31.55 -5.73
C ASP A 302 35.45 31.47 -6.17
N ASN A 303 36.22 32.55 -6.01
CA ASN A 303 37.64 32.59 -6.35
C ASN A 303 38.55 31.97 -5.27
N ASP A 304 39.69 31.42 -5.67
CA ASP A 304 40.74 30.84 -4.80
C ASP A 304 41.62 31.88 -4.07
N MET A 305 41.18 33.14 -3.95
CA MET A 305 41.88 34.16 -3.17
C MET A 305 41.97 33.76 -1.69
N GLU A 306 43.10 34.09 -1.05
CA GLU A 306 43.26 34.06 0.40
C GLU A 306 42.09 34.78 1.10
N LEU A 307 41.55 34.17 2.15
CA LEU A 307 40.24 34.53 2.71
C LEU A 307 40.18 35.98 3.23
N ASP A 308 41.21 36.42 3.98
CA ASP A 308 41.31 37.81 4.44
C ASP A 308 41.43 38.80 3.26
N ALA A 309 42.16 38.41 2.21
CA ALA A 309 42.31 39.25 1.02
C ALA A 309 41.00 39.34 0.21
N LYS A 310 40.23 38.25 0.19
CA LYS A 310 38.91 38.16 -0.41
C LYS A 310 37.93 39.09 0.30
N GLU A 311 37.83 39.01 1.63
CA GLU A 311 37.02 39.92 2.43
C GLU A 311 37.41 41.39 2.19
N ALA A 312 38.70 41.70 2.30
CA ALA A 312 39.20 43.06 2.12
C ALA A 312 38.90 43.60 0.70
N LYS A 313 38.96 42.75 -0.33
CA LYS A 313 38.63 43.11 -1.70
C LYS A 313 37.15 43.43 -1.86
N ILE A 314 36.25 42.61 -1.30
CA ILE A 314 34.80 42.88 -1.31
C ILE A 314 34.53 44.20 -0.58
N LYS A 315 35.06 44.37 0.64
CA LYS A 315 34.87 45.56 1.48
C LYS A 315 35.31 46.87 0.81
N ARG A 316 36.45 46.84 0.10
CA ARG A 316 37.00 48.03 -0.59
C ARG A 316 36.27 48.33 -1.90
N THR A 317 35.89 47.29 -2.64
CA THR A 317 35.35 47.45 -4.01
C THR A 317 33.85 47.71 -3.99
N TYR A 318 33.13 47.13 -3.02
CA TYR A 318 31.67 47.20 -2.87
C TYR A 318 31.27 47.65 -1.44
N PRO A 319 31.61 48.88 -1.03
CA PRO A 319 31.44 49.32 0.37
C PRO A 319 29.97 49.47 0.80
N ASN A 320 29.04 49.63 -0.13
CA ASN A 320 27.61 49.74 0.18
C ASN A 320 27.00 48.36 0.41
N GLU A 321 27.31 47.41 -0.47
CA GLU A 321 26.90 46.02 -0.39
C GLU A 321 27.56 45.35 0.81
N TYR A 322 28.85 45.59 1.08
CA TYR A 322 29.50 45.07 2.27
C TYR A 322 28.81 45.58 3.56
N ARG A 323 28.40 46.86 3.62
CA ARG A 323 27.64 47.38 4.76
C ARG A 323 26.27 46.73 4.88
N PHE A 324 25.60 46.47 3.75
CA PHE A 324 24.34 45.75 3.71
C PHE A 324 24.51 44.31 4.22
N LEU A 325 25.52 43.58 3.74
CA LEU A 325 25.86 42.22 4.16
C LEU A 325 26.19 42.17 5.65
N LEU A 326 27.00 43.12 6.14
CA LEU A 326 27.35 43.24 7.56
C LEU A 326 26.12 43.40 8.46
N GLN A 327 25.08 44.08 7.99
CA GLN A 327 23.86 44.34 8.77
C GLN A 327 22.82 43.21 8.64
N ASN A 328 22.69 42.62 7.45
CA ASN A 328 21.53 41.77 7.11
C ASN A 328 21.90 40.30 6.82
N CYS A 329 23.16 39.99 6.52
CA CYS A 329 23.63 38.65 6.18
C CYS A 329 24.53 38.09 7.28
N TYR A 330 25.60 38.79 7.62
CA TYR A 330 26.66 38.30 8.52
C TYR A 330 26.16 37.88 9.91
N PRO A 331 25.15 38.53 10.53
CA PRO A 331 24.57 38.02 11.77
C PRO A 331 23.97 36.61 11.64
N ALA A 332 23.40 36.26 10.48
CA ALA A 332 22.85 34.93 10.22
C ALA A 332 23.94 33.89 9.91
N LEU A 333 25.12 34.30 9.45
CA LEU A 333 26.27 33.41 9.25
C LEU A 333 26.92 32.97 10.58
N ARG A 334 26.55 33.61 11.70
CA ARG A 334 27.04 33.27 13.04
C ARG A 334 26.07 32.30 13.71
N HIS A 335 26.12 31.06 13.27
CA HIS A 335 25.22 30.02 13.74
C HIS A 335 26.00 28.79 14.22
N THR A 336 25.30 27.87 14.86
CA THR A 336 25.81 26.54 15.18
C THR A 336 24.84 25.51 14.65
N ASP A 337 25.32 24.70 13.73
CA ASP A 337 24.61 23.51 13.28
C ASP A 337 24.80 22.40 14.29
N TYR A 338 23.75 21.60 14.47
CA TYR A 338 23.79 20.44 15.32
C TYR A 338 23.12 19.23 14.68
N ARG A 339 23.64 18.05 15.01
CA ARG A 339 23.09 16.77 14.59
C ARG A 339 23.07 15.81 15.77
N ILE A 340 21.88 15.33 16.10
CA ILE A 340 21.66 14.34 17.16
C ILE A 340 21.39 13.01 16.48
N ALA A 341 22.37 12.11 16.52
CA ALA A 341 22.23 10.75 16.05
C ALA A 341 21.79 9.83 17.20
N TYR A 342 20.88 8.92 16.91
CA TYR A 342 20.32 8.00 17.89
C TYR A 342 19.95 6.68 17.24
N THR A 343 19.79 5.65 18.07
CA THR A 343 19.30 4.35 17.67
C THR A 343 17.95 4.08 18.31
N ILE A 344 17.08 3.37 17.60
CA ILE A 344 15.78 2.92 18.08
C ILE A 344 15.89 1.40 18.30
N ARG A 345 15.41 0.89 19.45
CA ARG A 345 15.40 -0.56 19.68
C ARG A 345 14.62 -1.29 18.60
N THR A 346 15.01 -2.52 18.32
CA THR A 346 14.24 -3.42 17.46
C THR A 346 13.04 -3.98 18.22
N TYR A 347 11.91 -4.07 17.55
CA TYR A 347 10.68 -4.67 18.04
C TYR A 347 10.54 -6.06 17.42
N SER A 348 10.44 -7.09 18.24
CA SER A 348 10.29 -8.48 17.78
C SER A 348 8.93 -9.10 18.11
N ASP A 349 8.25 -8.56 19.12
CA ASP A 349 6.90 -8.99 19.48
C ASP A 349 5.87 -8.28 18.60
N VAL A 350 5.02 -9.04 17.92
CA VAL A 350 4.10 -8.49 16.90
C VAL A 350 3.01 -7.61 17.53
N ALA A 351 2.57 -7.90 18.76
CA ALA A 351 1.60 -7.04 19.45
C ALA A 351 2.22 -5.68 19.82
N ASP A 352 3.48 -5.67 20.25
CA ASP A 352 4.26 -4.45 20.46
C ASP A 352 4.40 -3.65 19.15
N ILE A 353 4.75 -4.30 18.04
CA ILE A 353 4.88 -3.64 16.73
C ILE A 353 3.53 -3.04 16.29
N LYS A 354 2.41 -3.75 16.46
CA LYS A 354 1.06 -3.23 16.14
C LYS A 354 0.75 -1.96 16.93
N ARG A 355 1.06 -1.91 18.23
CA ARG A 355 0.86 -0.70 19.05
C ARG A 355 1.72 0.46 18.53
N ILE A 356 3.02 0.21 18.30
CA ILE A 356 3.94 1.24 17.80
C ILE A 356 3.54 1.72 16.40
N MET A 357 2.99 0.86 15.54
CA MET A 357 2.48 1.24 14.22
C MET A 357 1.37 2.28 14.31
N LEU A 358 0.48 2.16 15.29
CA LEU A 358 -0.65 3.08 15.49
C LEU A 358 -0.21 4.39 16.16
N GLU A 359 0.70 4.31 17.14
CA GLU A 359 1.09 5.45 17.96
C GLU A 359 2.25 6.25 17.34
N GLN A 360 3.27 5.56 16.83
CA GLN A 360 4.56 6.12 16.44
C GLN A 360 5.21 5.32 15.27
N PRO A 361 4.55 5.22 14.11
CA PRO A 361 4.98 4.36 12.99
C PRO A 361 6.38 4.68 12.45
N GLN A 362 6.87 5.91 12.62
CA GLN A 362 8.22 6.35 12.23
C GLN A 362 9.35 5.59 12.96
N LYS A 363 9.03 4.90 14.07
CA LYS A 363 9.99 4.06 14.81
C LYS A 363 10.18 2.67 14.20
N LEU A 364 9.28 2.24 13.33
CA LEU A 364 9.29 0.92 12.75
C LEU A 364 10.14 0.89 11.48
N SER A 365 10.93 -0.17 11.35
CA SER A 365 11.58 -0.56 10.10
C SER A 365 10.59 -1.24 9.16
N LEU A 366 10.92 -1.26 7.87
CA LEU A 366 10.12 -1.95 6.86
C LEU A 366 9.94 -3.45 7.15
N ASN A 367 10.95 -4.12 7.73
CA ASN A 367 10.81 -5.53 8.14
C ASN A 367 9.80 -5.68 9.29
N GLU A 368 9.75 -4.76 10.24
CA GLU A 368 8.77 -4.81 11.34
C GLU A 368 7.34 -4.59 10.83
N PHE A 369 7.13 -3.66 9.88
CA PHE A 369 5.85 -3.57 9.16
C PHE A 369 5.49 -4.90 8.48
N TYR A 370 6.44 -5.52 7.77
CA TYR A 370 6.22 -6.80 7.12
C TYR A 370 5.81 -7.91 8.11
N LEU A 371 6.43 -7.97 9.29
CA LEU A 371 6.05 -8.94 10.33
C LEU A 371 4.58 -8.76 10.78
N VAL A 372 4.10 -7.52 10.90
CA VAL A 372 2.69 -7.25 11.24
C VAL A 372 1.76 -7.68 10.10
N ALA A 373 2.14 -7.42 8.84
CA ALA A 373 1.33 -7.82 7.69
C ALA A 373 1.10 -9.34 7.63
N GLN A 374 2.03 -10.16 8.16
CA GLN A 374 1.88 -11.61 8.19
C GLN A 374 0.76 -12.11 9.13
N GLU A 375 0.22 -11.26 10.00
CA GLU A 375 -0.93 -11.58 10.87
C GLU A 375 -2.28 -11.45 10.17
N TYR A 376 -2.30 -10.85 8.98
CA TYR A 376 -3.52 -10.55 8.25
C TYR A 376 -3.58 -11.31 6.94
N GLU A 377 -4.78 -11.72 6.53
CA GLU A 377 -4.97 -12.37 5.23
C GLU A 377 -4.78 -11.33 4.10
N PRO A 378 -3.96 -11.62 3.07
CA PRO A 378 -3.73 -10.70 1.96
C PRO A 378 -5.02 -10.30 1.24
N GLY A 379 -5.37 -9.01 1.27
CA GLY A 379 -6.59 -8.45 0.67
C GLY A 379 -7.61 -7.93 1.68
N THR A 380 -7.39 -8.16 2.97
CA THR A 380 -8.09 -7.47 4.06
C THR A 380 -7.65 -6.01 4.16
N ASP A 381 -8.49 -5.15 4.73
CA ASP A 381 -8.17 -3.73 4.92
C ASP A 381 -6.98 -3.56 5.88
N GLU A 382 -6.90 -4.38 6.92
CA GLU A 382 -5.80 -4.38 7.88
C GLU A 382 -4.47 -4.73 7.23
N PHE A 383 -4.45 -5.71 6.32
CA PHE A 383 -3.25 -6.06 5.56
C PHE A 383 -2.77 -4.89 4.69
N SER A 384 -3.69 -4.20 4.02
CA SER A 384 -3.36 -3.06 3.17
C SER A 384 -2.89 -1.85 3.98
N GLU A 385 -3.51 -1.56 5.12
CA GLU A 385 -3.14 -0.44 6.00
C GLU A 385 -1.68 -0.52 6.46
N VAL A 386 -1.17 -1.73 6.73
CA VAL A 386 0.23 -1.94 7.11
C VAL A 386 1.19 -1.43 6.03
N PHE A 387 0.98 -1.83 4.77
CA PHE A 387 1.86 -1.40 3.68
C PHE A 387 1.65 0.05 3.28
N GLU A 388 0.44 0.59 3.40
CA GLU A 388 0.18 2.02 3.21
C GLU A 388 0.87 2.90 4.26
N THR A 389 0.90 2.43 5.51
CA THR A 389 1.63 3.11 6.58
C THR A 389 3.13 3.00 6.34
N ALA A 390 3.63 1.83 5.95
CA ALA A 390 5.04 1.63 5.62
C ALA A 390 5.50 2.57 4.49
N VAL A 391 4.77 2.65 3.37
CA VAL A 391 5.15 3.54 2.24
C VAL A 391 5.00 5.03 2.60
N ARG A 392 4.15 5.39 3.56
CA ARG A 392 4.08 6.76 4.08
C ARG A 392 5.33 7.14 4.88
N MET A 393 5.88 6.20 5.66
CA MET A 393 7.11 6.40 6.42
C MET A 393 8.37 6.32 5.53
N TYR A 394 8.29 5.54 4.45
CA TYR A 394 9.40 5.30 3.52
C TYR A 394 8.99 5.59 2.06
N PRO A 395 8.64 6.85 1.71
CA PRO A 395 8.02 7.19 0.42
C PRO A 395 8.91 6.99 -0.80
N HIS A 396 10.22 6.87 -0.59
CA HIS A 396 11.23 6.70 -1.64
C HIS A 396 11.87 5.31 -1.63
N ASP A 397 11.48 4.42 -0.70
CA ASP A 397 12.03 3.06 -0.67
C ASP A 397 11.35 2.16 -1.72
N PRO A 398 12.12 1.47 -2.58
CA PRO A 398 11.55 0.67 -3.65
C PRO A 398 10.74 -0.53 -3.15
N ILE A 399 11.14 -1.16 -2.04
CA ILE A 399 10.45 -2.33 -1.49
C ILE A 399 9.13 -1.91 -0.82
N ALA A 400 9.13 -0.81 -0.08
CA ALA A 400 7.94 -0.24 0.52
C ALA A 400 6.89 0.09 -0.57
N ASN A 401 7.34 0.72 -1.66
CA ASN A 401 6.48 1.05 -2.79
C ASN A 401 5.99 -0.21 -3.53
N LEU A 402 6.84 -1.22 -3.75
CA LEU A 402 6.42 -2.49 -4.37
C LEU A 402 5.33 -3.19 -3.54
N ASN A 403 5.54 -3.35 -2.24
CA ASN A 403 4.58 -4.04 -1.39
C ASN A 403 3.25 -3.27 -1.28
N ALA A 404 3.30 -1.94 -1.18
CA ALA A 404 2.11 -1.10 -1.21
C ALA A 404 1.38 -1.16 -2.56
N ALA A 405 2.12 -1.23 -3.68
CA ALA A 405 1.53 -1.44 -5.00
C ALA A 405 0.77 -2.77 -5.07
N ASN A 406 1.37 -3.87 -4.61
CA ASN A 406 0.70 -5.17 -4.59
C ASN A 406 -0.56 -5.15 -3.71
N ALA A 407 -0.50 -4.53 -2.53
CA ALA A 407 -1.69 -4.36 -1.69
C ALA A 407 -2.80 -3.56 -2.40
N ALA A 408 -2.44 -2.52 -3.16
CA ALA A 408 -3.39 -1.74 -3.96
C ALA A 408 -3.97 -2.55 -5.14
N ILE A 409 -3.16 -3.34 -5.86
CA ILE A 409 -3.61 -4.25 -6.93
C ILE A 409 -4.65 -5.24 -6.38
N ARG A 410 -4.39 -5.81 -5.20
CA ARG A 410 -5.30 -6.76 -4.55
C ARG A 410 -6.68 -6.16 -4.25
N ARG A 411 -6.73 -4.90 -3.80
CA ARG A 411 -8.00 -4.18 -3.54
C ARG A 411 -8.65 -3.59 -4.80
N GLY A 412 -8.04 -3.75 -5.97
CA GLY A 412 -8.53 -3.16 -7.22
C GLY A 412 -8.28 -1.66 -7.36
N ASP A 413 -7.47 -1.04 -6.49
CA ASP A 413 -7.03 0.35 -6.64
C ASP A 413 -5.83 0.42 -7.59
N LEU A 414 -6.13 0.26 -8.88
CA LEU A 414 -5.12 0.16 -9.93
C LEU A 414 -4.38 1.49 -10.15
N THR A 415 -5.03 2.63 -9.88
CA THR A 415 -4.41 3.96 -10.01
C THR A 415 -3.37 4.21 -8.93
N THR A 416 -3.69 3.87 -7.68
CA THR A 416 -2.71 3.97 -6.59
C THR A 416 -1.56 2.98 -6.79
N ALA A 417 -1.87 1.76 -7.27
CA ALA A 417 -0.84 0.78 -7.60
C ALA A 417 0.18 1.32 -8.61
N GLU A 418 -0.26 1.95 -9.71
CA GLU A 418 0.64 2.57 -10.70
C GLU A 418 1.57 3.62 -10.08
N ARG A 419 1.03 4.49 -9.23
CA ARG A 419 1.80 5.53 -8.56
C ARG A 419 2.89 4.96 -7.66
N TYR A 420 2.60 3.87 -6.97
CA TYR A 420 3.60 3.18 -6.14
C TYR A 420 4.62 2.42 -7.01
N LEU A 421 4.19 1.70 -8.05
CA LEU A 421 5.11 1.01 -8.95
C LEU A 421 6.10 1.94 -9.64
N ALA A 422 5.72 3.19 -9.93
CA ALA A 422 6.62 4.20 -10.48
C ALA A 422 7.85 4.49 -9.58
N LYS A 423 7.78 4.13 -8.29
CA LYS A 423 8.85 4.28 -7.30
C LYS A 423 9.42 2.95 -6.80
N ALA A 424 8.94 1.81 -7.33
CA ALA A 424 9.33 0.47 -6.88
C ALA A 424 10.67 -0.03 -7.44
N GLY A 425 11.31 0.76 -8.32
CA GLY A 425 12.53 0.35 -9.02
C GLY A 425 12.27 -0.72 -10.08
N ASN A 426 13.31 -1.50 -10.40
CA ASN A 426 13.32 -2.45 -11.52
C ASN A 426 13.75 -3.88 -11.09
N SER A 427 13.43 -4.29 -9.85
CA SER A 427 13.64 -5.70 -9.46
C SER A 427 12.74 -6.63 -10.28
N SER A 428 13.05 -7.92 -10.31
CA SER A 428 12.23 -8.90 -11.03
C SER A 428 10.79 -8.95 -10.48
N GLU A 429 10.61 -8.75 -9.17
CA GLU A 429 9.30 -8.65 -8.52
C GLU A 429 8.57 -7.35 -8.87
N ALA A 430 9.27 -6.22 -8.97
CA ALA A 430 8.67 -4.95 -9.39
C ALA A 430 8.19 -5.02 -10.84
N ILE A 431 9.01 -5.59 -11.73
CA ILE A 431 8.64 -5.86 -13.13
C ILE A 431 7.46 -6.83 -13.20
N TYR A 432 7.46 -7.89 -12.38
CA TYR A 432 6.33 -8.81 -12.28
C TYR A 432 5.05 -8.09 -11.84
N ALA A 433 5.13 -7.18 -10.86
CA ALA A 433 3.97 -6.44 -10.37
C ALA A 433 3.35 -5.52 -11.45
N TYR A 434 4.14 -4.98 -12.38
CA TYR A 434 3.59 -4.33 -13.58
C TYR A 434 2.82 -5.31 -14.48
N GLY A 435 3.31 -6.54 -14.63
CA GLY A 435 2.60 -7.61 -15.33
C GLY A 435 1.28 -7.99 -14.64
N ALA A 436 1.31 -8.12 -13.31
CA ALA A 436 0.13 -8.40 -12.50
C ALA A 436 -0.92 -7.27 -12.60
N LEU A 437 -0.48 -6.02 -12.52
CA LEU A 437 -1.33 -4.85 -12.73
C LEU A 437 -1.96 -4.86 -14.14
N ALA A 438 -1.19 -5.18 -15.17
CA ALA A 438 -1.68 -5.25 -16.55
C ALA A 438 -2.75 -6.36 -16.72
N ILE A 439 -2.58 -7.52 -16.08
CA ILE A 439 -3.64 -8.56 -16.02
C ILE A 439 -4.91 -7.99 -15.38
N ARG A 440 -4.78 -7.27 -14.26
CA ARG A 440 -5.93 -6.64 -13.59
C ARG A 440 -6.60 -5.53 -14.40
N LYS A 441 -5.91 -4.99 -15.41
CA LYS A 441 -6.44 -4.03 -16.40
C LYS A 441 -6.91 -4.72 -17.69
N GLU A 442 -6.87 -6.05 -17.75
CA GLU A 442 -7.18 -6.86 -18.94
C GLU A 442 -6.26 -6.55 -20.15
N ASP A 443 -5.10 -5.93 -19.91
CA ASP A 443 -4.06 -5.69 -20.92
C ASP A 443 -3.08 -6.86 -20.95
N TYR A 444 -3.53 -7.97 -21.51
CA TYR A 444 -2.76 -9.22 -21.53
C TYR A 444 -1.50 -9.15 -22.40
N GLU A 445 -1.46 -8.27 -23.41
CA GLU A 445 -0.27 -8.05 -24.23
C GLU A 445 0.85 -7.40 -23.41
N THR A 446 0.52 -6.31 -22.71
CA THR A 446 1.46 -5.67 -21.79
C THR A 446 1.84 -6.60 -20.64
N ALA A 447 0.88 -7.38 -20.11
CA ALA A 447 1.16 -8.38 -19.09
C ALA A 447 2.23 -9.38 -19.54
N ARG A 448 2.06 -10.00 -20.72
CA ARG A 448 3.03 -10.96 -21.27
C ARG A 448 4.41 -10.36 -21.43
N LYS A 449 4.51 -9.09 -21.86
CA LYS A 449 5.80 -8.40 -21.98
C LYS A 449 6.52 -8.32 -20.63
N TYR A 450 5.84 -7.81 -19.59
CA TYR A 450 6.44 -7.68 -18.26
C TYR A 450 6.74 -9.03 -17.61
N LEU A 451 5.85 -10.01 -17.74
CA LEU A 451 6.08 -11.34 -17.19
C LEU A 451 7.28 -12.04 -17.85
N ASN A 452 7.46 -11.91 -19.17
CA ASN A 452 8.66 -12.45 -19.84
C ASN A 452 9.94 -11.78 -19.32
N GLN A 453 9.94 -10.45 -19.14
CA GLN A 453 11.08 -9.73 -18.56
C GLN A 453 11.39 -10.21 -17.13
N ALA A 454 10.37 -10.35 -16.28
CA ALA A 454 10.55 -10.86 -14.92
C ALA A 454 11.08 -12.32 -14.91
N LYS A 455 10.60 -13.15 -15.86
CA LYS A 455 11.09 -14.53 -16.06
C LYS A 455 12.56 -14.54 -16.49
N GLU A 456 12.97 -13.69 -17.42
CA GLU A 456 14.37 -13.56 -17.86
C GLU A 456 15.30 -13.13 -16.71
N LEU A 457 14.79 -12.35 -15.76
CA LEU A 457 15.47 -11.99 -14.52
C LEU A 457 15.43 -13.08 -13.44
N GLY A 458 14.87 -14.26 -13.75
CA GLY A 458 14.88 -15.45 -12.89
C GLY A 458 13.71 -15.59 -11.92
N LEU A 459 12.64 -14.77 -12.03
CA LEU A 459 11.48 -14.90 -11.15
C LEU A 459 10.59 -16.07 -11.59
N LYS A 460 10.62 -17.16 -10.81
CA LYS A 460 9.81 -18.37 -11.07
C LYS A 460 8.31 -18.09 -11.15
N GLN A 461 7.79 -17.16 -10.33
CA GLN A 461 6.37 -16.81 -10.34
C GLN A 461 5.91 -16.26 -11.70
N ALA A 462 6.79 -15.54 -12.40
CA ALA A 462 6.49 -15.00 -13.72
C ALA A 462 6.26 -16.10 -14.76
N GLU A 463 7.03 -17.20 -14.68
CA GLU A 463 6.84 -18.36 -15.54
C GLU A 463 5.51 -19.08 -15.27
N LEU A 464 5.13 -19.25 -13.99
CA LEU A 464 3.85 -19.86 -13.63
C LEU A 464 2.67 -19.03 -14.14
N THR A 465 2.68 -17.71 -13.89
CA THR A 465 1.63 -16.80 -14.36
C THR A 465 1.53 -16.75 -15.89
N LEU A 466 2.65 -16.86 -16.62
CA LEU A 466 2.64 -16.97 -18.08
C LEU A 466 1.94 -18.25 -18.55
N GLN A 467 2.23 -19.39 -17.93
CA GLN A 467 1.59 -20.68 -18.27
C GLN A 467 0.08 -20.61 -18.05
N GLU A 468 -0.37 -19.98 -16.97
CA GLU A 468 -1.79 -19.77 -16.69
C GLU A 468 -2.48 -18.92 -17.78
N LEU A 469 -1.84 -17.84 -18.23
CA LEU A 469 -2.34 -17.01 -19.33
C LEU A 469 -2.34 -17.75 -20.69
N GLU A 470 -1.41 -18.69 -20.91
CA GLU A 470 -1.34 -19.52 -22.11
C GLU A 470 -2.42 -20.60 -22.13
N GLN A 471 -2.82 -21.09 -20.96
CA GLN A 471 -3.95 -22.02 -20.78
C GLN A 471 -5.32 -21.33 -20.88
N GLY A 472 -5.36 -20.03 -21.21
CA GLY A 472 -6.58 -19.29 -21.44
C GLY A 472 -7.25 -18.73 -20.19
N ARG A 473 -6.59 -18.76 -19.02
CA ARG A 473 -7.08 -18.03 -17.83
C ARG A 473 -7.02 -16.53 -18.13
N ARG A 474 -8.12 -15.82 -17.89
CA ARG A 474 -8.27 -14.39 -18.21
C ARG A 474 -8.95 -13.63 -17.08
#